data_AF-A0AAV1JXZ4-F1
#
_entry.id   AF-A0AAV1JXZ4-F1
#
_cell.length_a   1.000
_cell.length_b   1.000
_cell.length_c   1.000
_cell.angle_alpha   90.00
_cell.angle_beta   90.00
_cell.angle_gamma   90.00
#
_symmetry.space_group_name_H-M   'P 1'
#
loop_
_entity.id
_entity.type
_entity.pdbx_description
1 polymer ?
#
loop_
_entity_poly.entity_id
_entity_poly.type
_entity_poly.pdbx_seq_one_letter_code
_entity_poly.pdbx_strand_id
1 'polypeptide(L)'
;MSNAVNSEHPQERQPGFCSATCSNRESLQQAIKKREVKTSDVFATCNLPKRFEHPHWFNGYGCQLSKQHPFYRTSASEYGWFPPGYHSVPSVFFPAGQTFTNRLSAAGMYRNYSLNTGMDPVGYR
;
A
#
# COMPACT_ATOMS: atom_id res chain seq x y z
N MET A 1 71.15 -6.74 8.56
CA MET A 1 70.58 -8.11 8.64
C MET A 1 69.92 -8.18 10.02
N SER A 2 68.62 -8.41 10.21
CA SER A 2 67.58 -9.01 9.38
C SER A 2 66.23 -8.81 10.09
N ASN A 3 65.27 -8.30 9.31
CA ASN A 3 63.84 -8.61 9.25
C ASN A 3 62.94 -8.47 10.49
N ALA A 4 62.06 -7.46 10.42
CA ALA A 4 60.76 -7.45 11.07
C ALA A 4 59.86 -8.54 10.44
N VAL A 5 59.39 -9.48 11.26
CA VAL A 5 58.39 -10.46 10.85
C VAL A 5 57.01 -9.84 11.11
N ASN A 6 56.39 -9.33 10.05
CA ASN A 6 54.96 -9.07 10.02
C ASN A 6 54.23 -10.42 10.07
N SER A 7 53.66 -10.75 11.21
CA SER A 7 52.72 -11.88 11.31
C SER A 7 51.34 -11.40 10.85
N GLU A 8 51.05 -11.56 9.56
CA GLU A 8 49.69 -11.47 9.05
C GLU A 8 48.85 -12.60 9.66
N HIS A 9 47.91 -12.26 10.54
CA HIS A 9 46.86 -13.19 10.92
C HIS A 9 45.86 -13.29 9.77
N PRO A 10 45.56 -14.51 9.27
CA PRO A 10 44.50 -14.70 8.29
C PRO A 10 43.19 -14.28 8.94
N GLN A 11 42.57 -13.20 8.43
CA GLN A 11 41.22 -12.86 8.82
C GLN A 11 40.30 -14.04 8.46
N GLU A 12 39.72 -14.67 9.48
CA GLU A 12 38.69 -15.69 9.31
C GLU A 12 37.59 -15.14 8.40
N ARG A 13 37.43 -15.75 7.22
CA ARG A 13 36.33 -15.45 6.31
C ARG A 13 35.03 -15.94 6.93
N GLN A 14 34.35 -15.05 7.66
CA GLN A 14 32.99 -15.30 8.09
C GLN A 14 32.05 -15.17 6.89
N PRO A 15 31.17 -16.15 6.62
CA PRO A 15 30.22 -16.05 5.53
C PRO A 15 29.15 -15.02 5.89
N GLY A 16 29.24 -13.83 5.30
CA GLY A 16 28.23 -12.80 5.49
C GLY A 16 28.22 -11.80 4.34
N PHE A 17 27.26 -11.93 3.43
CA PHE A 17 26.17 -10.96 3.23
C PHE A 17 25.36 -11.37 2.00
N CYS A 18 24.17 -11.96 2.22
CA CYS A 18 23.25 -12.27 1.15
C CYS A 18 22.34 -11.06 0.87
N SER A 19 22.79 -10.22 -0.04
CA SER A 19 21.94 -9.42 -0.94
C SER A 19 22.83 -9.05 -2.11
N ALA A 20 22.45 -9.48 -3.31
CA ALA A 20 23.30 -9.63 -4.51
C ALA A 20 24.02 -8.37 -5.04
N THR A 21 24.04 -7.27 -4.28
CA THR A 21 24.67 -6.00 -4.66
C THR A 21 25.36 -5.23 -3.52
N CYS A 22 25.38 -5.71 -2.27
CA CYS A 22 25.98 -4.95 -1.17
C CYS A 22 27.30 -5.56 -0.67
N SER A 23 28.42 -4.95 -1.06
CA SER A 23 29.78 -5.41 -0.76
C SER A 23 30.32 -4.98 0.62
N ASN A 24 29.63 -4.08 1.34
CA ASN A 24 30.08 -3.55 2.64
C ASN A 24 28.90 -3.40 3.64
N ARG A 25 29.16 -3.74 4.92
CA ARG A 25 28.26 -3.61 6.07
C ARG A 25 27.74 -2.19 6.27
N GLU A 26 28.57 -1.19 6.04
CA GLU A 26 28.20 0.23 6.19
C GLU A 26 27.13 0.64 5.17
N SER A 27 27.31 0.24 3.91
CA SER A 27 26.35 0.51 2.83
C SER A 27 24.98 -0.12 3.11
N LEU A 28 24.96 -1.31 3.72
CA LEU A 28 23.73 -1.94 4.17
C LEU A 28 23.06 -1.14 5.30
N GLN A 29 23.80 -0.76 6.32
CA GLN A 29 23.26 0.05 7.42
C GLN A 29 22.66 1.36 6.91
N GLN A 30 23.32 1.98 5.94
CA GLN A 30 22.81 3.19 5.31
C GLN A 30 21.56 2.93 4.46
N ALA A 31 21.48 1.80 3.76
CA ALA A 31 20.28 1.40 3.01
C ALA A 31 19.09 1.13 3.95
N ILE A 32 19.31 0.47 5.09
CA ILE A 32 18.28 0.23 6.11
C ILE A 32 17.81 1.55 6.75
N LYS A 33 18.71 2.52 6.91
CA LYS A 33 18.38 3.84 7.46
C LYS A 33 17.62 4.73 6.46
N LYS A 34 17.66 4.43 5.16
CA LYS A 34 16.92 5.23 4.17
C LYS A 34 15.41 5.10 4.45
N ARG A 35 14.72 6.24 4.36
CA ARG A 35 13.27 6.27 4.40
C ARG A 35 12.70 5.43 3.26
N GLU A 36 11.59 4.76 3.52
CA GLU A 36 10.86 4.03 2.50
C GLU A 36 10.30 4.98 1.44
N VAL A 37 10.36 4.54 0.18
CA VAL A 37 9.89 5.32 -0.96
C VAL A 37 8.36 5.36 -0.97
N LYS A 38 7.81 6.56 -1.04
CA LYS A 38 6.36 6.79 -1.17
C LYS A 38 5.97 7.00 -2.62
N THR A 39 4.68 6.83 -2.91
CA THR A 39 4.14 7.09 -4.26
C THR A 39 4.32 8.57 -4.64
N SER A 40 4.16 9.51 -3.72
CA SER A 40 4.41 10.94 -3.95
C SER A 40 5.89 11.31 -4.17
N ASP A 41 6.83 10.46 -3.75
CA ASP A 41 8.26 10.70 -4.03
C ASP A 41 8.60 10.43 -5.51
N VAL A 42 7.78 9.63 -6.21
CA VAL A 42 7.99 9.19 -7.60
C VAL A 42 7.05 9.90 -8.58
N PHE A 43 5.81 10.15 -8.17
CA PHE A 43 4.75 10.70 -9.01
C PHE A 43 4.07 11.90 -8.35
N ALA A 44 3.52 12.81 -9.16
CA ALA A 44 2.61 13.82 -8.67
C ALA A 44 1.28 13.16 -8.25
N THR A 45 0.92 13.25 -6.96
CA THR A 45 -0.30 12.65 -6.41
C THR A 45 -1.30 13.71 -5.96
N CYS A 46 -2.60 13.34 -5.94
CA CYS A 46 -3.66 14.20 -5.42
C CYS A 46 -4.71 13.38 -4.67
N ASN A 47 -5.01 13.78 -3.42
CA ASN A 47 -6.00 13.13 -2.55
C ASN A 47 -5.81 11.62 -2.39
N LEU A 48 -4.57 11.13 -2.47
CA LEU A 48 -4.29 9.70 -2.43
C LEU A 48 -4.42 9.16 -1.00
N PRO A 49 -5.23 8.11 -0.76
CA PRO A 49 -5.30 7.47 0.54
C PRO A 49 -3.93 6.94 1.00
N LYS A 50 -3.67 7.00 2.31
CA LYS A 50 -2.40 6.54 2.93
C LYS A 50 -1.98 5.13 2.48
N ARG A 51 -2.95 4.24 2.24
CA ARG A 51 -2.70 2.88 1.74
C ARG A 51 -2.08 2.83 0.35
N PHE A 52 -2.47 3.73 -0.55
CA PHE A 52 -1.89 3.78 -1.90
C PHE A 52 -0.63 4.65 -1.94
N GLU A 53 -0.46 5.54 -0.96
CA GLU A 53 0.74 6.36 -0.79
C GLU A 53 1.96 5.53 -0.31
N HIS A 54 1.70 4.44 0.42
CA HIS A 54 2.71 3.59 1.04
C HIS A 54 2.66 2.16 0.50
N PRO A 55 3.47 1.80 -0.52
CA PRO A 55 3.48 0.47 -1.11
C PRO A 55 3.75 -0.67 -0.10
N HIS A 56 4.51 -0.40 0.97
CA HIS A 56 4.81 -1.38 2.01
C HIS A 56 3.60 -1.75 2.89
N TRP A 57 2.50 -0.99 2.84
CA TRP A 57 1.26 -1.33 3.57
C TRP A 57 0.47 -2.47 2.92
N PHE A 58 0.82 -2.86 1.71
CA PHE A 58 0.24 -4.03 1.05
C PHE A 58 0.86 -5.31 1.59
N ASN A 59 0.12 -6.00 2.45
CA ASN A 59 0.49 -7.25 3.07
C ASN A 59 -0.51 -8.36 2.71
N GLY A 60 -0.09 -9.62 2.84
CA GLY A 60 -0.95 -10.78 2.65
C GLY A 60 -0.92 -11.40 1.26
N TYR A 61 0.01 -10.96 0.40
CA TYR A 61 0.14 -11.48 -0.95
C TYR A 61 0.93 -12.79 -0.97
N GLY A 62 0.71 -13.61 -2.01
CA GLY A 62 1.30 -14.94 -2.10
C GLY A 62 2.84 -14.94 -2.00
N CYS A 63 3.51 -13.95 -2.59
CA CYS A 63 4.98 -13.84 -2.52
C CYS A 63 5.53 -13.54 -1.11
N GLN A 64 4.69 -13.04 -0.20
CA GLN A 64 5.07 -12.67 1.17
C GLN A 64 4.78 -13.82 2.15
N LEU A 65 3.69 -14.56 1.94
CA LEU A 65 3.18 -15.54 2.90
C LEU A 65 3.37 -17.00 2.48
N SER A 66 3.41 -17.28 1.19
CA SER A 66 3.33 -18.65 0.70
C SER A 66 4.57 -19.45 1.09
N LYS A 67 4.32 -20.57 1.77
CA LYS A 67 5.30 -21.62 2.06
C LYS A 67 5.18 -22.79 1.08
N GLN A 68 4.32 -22.66 0.06
CA GLN A 68 4.06 -23.72 -0.90
C GLN A 68 5.29 -23.96 -1.78
N HIS A 69 5.64 -25.22 -1.97
CA HIS A 69 6.74 -25.58 -2.83
C HIS A 69 6.46 -25.12 -4.27
N PRO A 70 7.43 -24.49 -4.97
CA PRO A 70 7.21 -23.96 -6.32
C PRO A 70 6.64 -24.97 -7.33
N PHE A 71 7.02 -26.25 -7.23
CA PHE A 71 6.49 -27.31 -8.12
C PHE A 71 5.02 -27.67 -7.92
N TYR A 72 4.43 -27.39 -6.76
CA TYR A 72 3.02 -27.74 -6.50
C TYR A 72 2.08 -26.54 -6.69
N ARG A 73 2.54 -25.51 -7.38
CA ARG A 73 1.81 -24.25 -7.52
C ARG A 73 0.91 -24.30 -8.74
N THR A 74 -0.36 -23.97 -8.54
CA THR A 74 -1.36 -23.96 -9.62
C THR A 74 -1.42 -22.60 -10.30
N SER A 75 -1.96 -22.55 -11.52
CA SER A 75 -2.22 -21.28 -12.23
C SER A 75 -3.16 -20.35 -11.45
N ALA A 76 -4.14 -20.91 -10.73
CA ALA A 76 -5.01 -20.12 -9.85
C ALA A 76 -4.23 -19.44 -8.71
N SER A 77 -3.09 -20.00 -8.29
CA SER A 77 -2.21 -19.43 -7.26
C SER A 77 -1.40 -18.22 -7.76
N GLU A 78 -1.47 -17.89 -9.04
CA GLU A 78 -0.82 -16.71 -9.62
C GLU A 78 -1.62 -15.42 -9.34
N TYR A 79 -2.95 -15.52 -9.31
CA TYR A 79 -3.81 -14.39 -8.95
C TYR A 79 -3.55 -13.96 -7.49
N GLY A 80 -3.32 -12.66 -7.29
CA GLY A 80 -3.00 -12.12 -5.96
C GLY A 80 -1.62 -12.54 -5.44
N TRP A 81 -0.72 -13.02 -6.31
CA TRP A 81 0.62 -13.40 -5.87
C TRP A 81 1.50 -12.20 -5.48
N PHE A 82 1.43 -11.11 -6.25
CA PHE A 82 2.26 -9.93 -6.03
C PHE A 82 1.44 -8.75 -5.49
N PRO A 83 1.97 -8.00 -4.50
CA PRO A 83 1.35 -6.78 -4.03
C PRO A 83 1.43 -5.67 -5.09
N PRO A 84 0.48 -4.72 -5.09
CA PRO A 84 0.57 -3.55 -5.94
C PRO A 84 1.74 -2.64 -5.50
N GLY A 85 2.51 -2.17 -6.47
CA GLY A 85 3.56 -1.17 -6.30
C GLY A 85 3.12 0.24 -6.72
N TYR A 86 4.02 1.22 -6.59
CA TYR A 86 3.79 2.62 -6.93
C TYR A 86 3.41 2.84 -8.41
N HIS A 87 3.80 1.94 -9.32
CA HIS A 87 3.41 1.99 -10.74
C HIS A 87 2.02 1.41 -11.04
N SER A 88 1.44 0.68 -10.10
CA SER A 88 0.14 0.00 -10.29
C SER A 88 -1.01 0.68 -9.55
N VAL A 89 -0.69 1.52 -8.56
CA VAL A 89 -1.68 2.31 -7.81
C VAL A 89 -2.01 3.60 -8.58
N PRO A 90 -3.23 4.15 -8.42
CA PRO A 90 -3.57 5.42 -9.06
C PRO A 90 -2.77 6.57 -8.45
N SER A 91 -2.49 7.61 -9.25
CA SER A 91 -1.89 8.86 -8.76
C SER A 91 -2.93 9.78 -8.10
N VAL A 92 -4.20 9.66 -8.49
CA VAL A 92 -5.29 10.52 -8.02
C VAL A 92 -6.49 9.68 -7.60
N PHE A 93 -7.14 10.05 -6.51
CA PHE A 93 -8.30 9.33 -5.98
C PHE A 93 -9.42 10.31 -5.55
N PHE A 94 -10.59 10.17 -6.16
CA PHE A 94 -11.79 10.97 -5.86
C PHE A 94 -12.93 10.06 -5.39
N PRO A 95 -13.00 9.73 -4.08
CA PRO A 95 -14.06 8.89 -3.57
C PRO A 95 -15.40 9.62 -3.56
N ALA A 96 -16.47 8.93 -3.94
CA ALA A 96 -17.82 9.40 -3.71
C ALA A 96 -18.16 9.23 -2.21
N GLY A 97 -18.18 10.35 -1.47
CA GLY A 97 -18.58 10.37 -0.08
C GLY A 97 -20.08 10.12 0.09
N GLN A 98 -20.44 9.13 0.91
CA GLN A 98 -21.85 8.77 1.18
C GLN A 98 -22.36 9.35 2.51
N THR A 99 -21.65 10.29 3.12
CA THR A 99 -21.97 10.82 4.45
C THR A 99 -23.36 11.43 4.53
N PHE A 100 -23.77 12.21 3.52
CA PHE A 100 -25.11 12.79 3.44
C PHE A 100 -26.18 11.70 3.27
N THR A 101 -26.00 10.83 2.28
CA THR A 101 -26.96 9.76 1.97
C THR A 101 -27.13 8.80 3.13
N ASN A 102 -26.05 8.41 3.81
CA ASN A 102 -26.10 7.52 4.98
C ASN A 102 -26.87 8.14 6.16
N ARG A 103 -26.76 9.46 6.36
CA ARG A 103 -27.55 10.18 7.36
C ARG A 103 -29.03 10.17 7.00
N LEU A 104 -29.36 10.43 5.74
CA LEU A 104 -30.74 10.44 5.26
C LEU A 104 -31.37 9.04 5.27
N SER A 105 -30.61 8.01 4.87
CA SER A 105 -31.11 6.62 4.84
C SER A 105 -31.44 6.09 6.23
N ALA A 106 -30.71 6.55 7.26
CA ALA A 106 -30.99 6.20 8.65
C ALA A 106 -32.34 6.75 9.15
N ALA A 107 -32.89 7.80 8.53
CA ALA A 107 -34.20 8.35 8.88
C ALA A 107 -35.39 7.55 8.29
N GLY A 108 -35.13 6.59 7.39
CA GLY A 108 -36.15 5.74 6.80
C GLY A 108 -36.87 6.36 5.60
N MET A 109 -37.96 5.69 5.17
CA MET A 109 -38.76 6.15 4.03
C MET A 109 -39.60 7.37 4.39
N TYR A 110 -39.55 8.42 3.56
CA TYR A 110 -40.39 9.60 3.73
C TYR A 110 -41.89 9.24 3.73
N ARG A 111 -42.63 9.87 4.63
CA ARG A 111 -44.10 9.81 4.71
C ARG A 111 -44.64 11.22 4.88
N ASN A 112 -45.66 11.55 4.09
CA ASN A 112 -46.37 12.81 4.24
C ASN A 112 -47.44 12.67 5.34
N TYR A 113 -47.34 13.51 6.37
CA TYR A 113 -48.32 13.63 7.46
C TYR A 113 -48.92 15.05 7.54
N SER A 114 -48.83 15.82 6.45
CA SER A 114 -49.35 17.18 6.41
C SER A 114 -50.86 17.20 6.13
N LEU A 115 -51.55 18.23 6.62
CA LEU A 115 -52.95 18.50 6.28
C LEU A 115 -53.04 19.32 4.98
N ASN A 116 -54.03 19.02 4.14
CA ASN A 116 -54.36 19.87 3.01
C ASN A 116 -55.01 21.16 3.53
N THR A 117 -54.30 22.28 3.38
CA THR A 117 -54.74 23.61 3.84
C THR A 117 -54.87 24.62 2.69
N GLY A 118 -54.70 24.16 1.45
CA GLY A 118 -54.92 25.00 0.27
C GLY A 118 -56.38 25.42 0.20
N MET A 119 -56.63 26.71 -0.02
CA MET A 119 -57.96 27.23 -0.36
C MET A 119 -58.38 26.64 -1.70
N ASP A 120 -59.62 26.14 -1.78
CA ASP A 120 -60.15 25.66 -3.05
C ASP A 120 -60.19 26.81 -4.07
N PRO A 121 -59.76 26.56 -5.32
CA PRO A 121 -59.79 27.57 -6.35
C PRO A 121 -61.23 28.02 -6.61
N VAL A 122 -61.47 29.33 -6.55
CA VAL A 122 -62.75 29.95 -6.89
C VAL A 122 -62.97 29.91 -8.40
N GLY A 123 -63.45 28.77 -8.90
CA GLY A 123 -63.66 28.58 -10.33
C GLY A 123 -64.70 27.52 -10.65
N TYR A 124 -65.97 27.88 -10.56
CA TYR A 124 -66.96 27.33 -11.50
C TYR A 124 -66.88 28.18 -12.77
N ARG A 125 -66.39 27.59 -13.87
CA ARG A 125 -66.64 28.07 -15.23
C ARG A 125 -67.84 27.36 -15.79
#